data_AF-A0A9X5AUE7-F1
#
_entry.id   AF-A0A9X5AUE7-F1
#
_cell.length_a   1.000
_cell.length_b   1.000
_cell.length_c   1.000
_cell.angle_alpha   90.00
_cell.angle_beta   90.00
_cell.angle_gamma   90.00
#
_symmetry.space_group_name_H-M   'P 1'
#
loop_
_entity.id
_entity.type
_entity.pdbx_description
1 polymer ?
#
loop_
_entity_poly.entity_id
_entity_poly.type
_entity_poly.pdbx_seq_one_letter_code
_entity_poly.pdbx_strand_id
1 'polypeptide(L)'
;ARPGAPPAAVPLAPAPAAAPGEAWPDSLPAALATKPLAAGVAARNPAAAYEIAMRYAEGRGVAADLAAAVPWFLRAAEAGLAPAQFRLGSLYEKGQGVKKDLAEARRWYQAAADRGNANAMHNIAVLYAEGIDGKPDFAAAAQWFQRAARHGVADSQYNLAILHARGIGIEQNLAEAYKWFAIAAQRGDKDAVRKRDDIAQRLDQQSLTAARLAAQSFVPLVAPEEAVTVAPPPGGWEDAVVGPGSRPKPKTRVPFEQAARL
;
A
#
# COMPACT_ATOMS: atom_id res chain seq x y z
N ALA A 1 8.35 -33.54 12.85
CA ALA A 1 8.25 -32.24 13.54
C ALA A 1 9.42 -31.38 13.07
N ARG A 2 9.28 -30.21 12.43
CA ARG A 2 8.17 -29.27 12.22
C ARG A 2 8.10 -28.87 10.73
N PRO A 3 6.92 -28.69 10.12
CA PRO A 3 6.77 -28.02 8.83
C PRO A 3 6.65 -26.50 9.03
N GLY A 4 7.31 -25.70 8.18
CA GLY A 4 7.04 -24.26 8.08
C GLY A 4 8.09 -23.34 8.71
N ALA A 5 9.36 -23.46 8.32
CA ALA A 5 10.26 -22.32 8.44
C ALA A 5 9.72 -21.19 7.52
N PRO A 6 9.48 -19.96 8.04
CA PRO A 6 9.10 -18.84 7.20
C PRO A 6 10.21 -18.59 6.16
N PRO A 7 9.87 -18.19 4.92
CA PRO A 7 10.89 -17.84 3.94
C PRO A 7 11.81 -16.78 4.54
N ALA A 8 13.13 -16.98 4.40
CA ALA A 8 14.14 -16.05 4.87
C ALA A 8 13.77 -14.63 4.43
N ALA A 9 13.79 -13.69 5.38
CA ALA A 9 13.57 -12.28 5.10
C ALA A 9 14.54 -11.88 3.98
N VAL A 10 13.99 -11.52 2.83
CA VAL A 10 14.79 -10.91 1.75
C VAL A 10 15.44 -9.68 2.39
N PRO A 11 16.78 -9.58 2.41
CA PRO A 11 17.43 -8.41 3.00
C PRO A 11 16.88 -7.18 2.30
N LEU A 12 16.36 -6.22 3.08
CA LEU A 12 15.92 -4.93 2.56
C LEU A 12 17.05 -4.39 1.69
N ALA A 13 16.77 -4.17 0.40
CA ALA A 13 17.71 -3.48 -0.45
C ALA A 13 18.11 -2.16 0.22
N PRO A 14 19.41 -1.80 0.24
CA PRO A 14 19.82 -0.51 0.80
C PRO A 14 19.02 0.60 0.12
N ALA A 15 18.61 1.60 0.91
CA ALA A 15 17.90 2.75 0.38
C ALA A 15 18.68 3.29 -0.83
N PRO A 16 18.02 3.60 -1.97
CA PRO A 16 18.72 4.19 -3.10
C PRO A 16 19.45 5.45 -2.61
N ALA A 17 20.71 5.59 -3.00
CA ALA A 17 21.51 6.77 -2.67
C ALA A 17 20.72 8.03 -3.07
N ALA A 18 20.60 8.98 -2.14
CA ALA A 18 19.90 10.24 -2.37
C ALA A 18 20.49 10.95 -3.59
N ALA A 19 19.77 10.92 -4.72
CA ALA A 19 20.01 11.85 -5.80
C ALA A 19 19.64 13.26 -5.31
N PRO A 20 20.25 14.34 -5.81
CA PRO A 20 20.08 15.66 -5.22
C PRO A 20 18.68 16.20 -5.52
N GLY A 21 17.76 16.04 -4.58
CA GLY A 21 16.62 16.93 -4.42
C GLY A 21 17.10 18.33 -4.03
N GLU A 22 16.33 19.36 -4.41
CA GLU A 22 16.54 20.75 -4.00
C GLU A 22 17.08 20.89 -2.57
N ALA A 23 18.02 21.83 -2.39
CA ALA A 23 18.54 22.18 -1.06
C ALA A 23 17.37 22.38 -0.08
N TRP A 24 17.54 21.93 1.16
CA TRP A 24 16.57 22.24 2.21
C TRP A 24 16.53 23.77 2.37
N PRO A 25 15.32 24.38 2.44
CA PRO A 25 15.24 25.83 2.54
C PRO A 25 15.85 26.31 3.85
N ASP A 26 16.50 27.47 3.81
CA ASP A 26 17.15 28.06 5.00
C ASP A 26 16.13 28.45 6.09
N SER A 27 14.88 28.67 5.72
CA SER A 27 13.79 28.95 6.65
C SER A 27 12.42 28.50 6.14
N LEU A 28 11.48 28.30 7.05
CA LEU A 28 10.08 28.00 6.76
C LEU A 28 9.25 29.28 6.76
N PRO A 29 8.12 29.33 6.01
CA PRO A 29 7.11 30.37 6.20
C PRO A 29 6.70 30.47 7.68
N ALA A 30 6.45 31.68 8.17
CA ALA A 30 6.15 31.91 9.59
C ALA A 30 5.03 31.00 10.14
N ALA A 31 4.02 30.72 9.31
CA ALA A 31 2.91 29.83 9.61
C ALA A 31 3.31 28.35 9.86
N LEU A 32 4.44 27.91 9.31
CA LEU A 32 4.99 26.56 9.48
C LEU A 32 6.22 26.53 10.41
N ALA A 33 6.79 27.69 10.74
CA ALA A 33 8.03 27.85 11.49
C ALA A 33 7.89 27.58 13.00
N THR A 34 7.20 26.50 13.38
CA THR A 34 7.22 26.03 14.77
C THR A 34 8.63 25.58 15.13
N LYS A 35 9.04 25.74 16.40
CA LYS A 35 10.38 25.33 16.86
C LYS A 35 10.75 23.88 16.45
N PRO A 36 9.86 22.88 16.58
CA PRO A 36 10.17 21.52 16.16
C PRO A 36 10.39 21.37 14.65
N LEU A 37 9.59 22.04 13.81
CA LEU A 37 9.74 21.94 12.36
C LEU A 37 10.99 22.68 11.87
N ALA A 38 11.29 23.85 12.43
CA ALA A 38 12.53 24.58 12.13
C ALA A 38 13.77 23.75 12.50
N ALA A 39 13.78 23.13 13.69
CA ALA A 39 14.86 22.23 14.10
C ALA A 39 14.96 21.00 13.18
N GLY A 40 13.81 20.43 12.79
CA GLY A 40 13.75 19.31 11.85
C GLY A 40 14.29 19.66 10.45
N VAL A 41 14.03 20.88 9.96
CA VAL A 41 14.60 21.39 8.70
C VAL A 41 16.12 21.53 8.81
N ALA A 42 16.62 22.15 9.88
CA ALA A 42 18.06 22.28 10.11
C ALA A 42 18.77 20.92 10.21
N ALA A 43 18.11 19.92 10.81
CA ALA A 43 18.62 18.56 10.95
C ALA A 43 18.36 17.65 9.74
N ARG A 44 17.70 18.15 8.68
CA ARG A 44 17.28 17.36 7.50
C ARG A 44 16.47 16.10 7.88
N ASN A 45 15.59 16.23 8.87
CA ASN A 45 14.84 15.10 9.44
C ASN A 45 13.66 14.69 8.52
N PRO A 46 13.60 13.42 8.06
CA PRO A 46 12.55 12.98 7.15
C PRO A 46 11.13 13.01 7.75
N ALA A 47 10.97 12.84 9.05
CA ALA A 47 9.67 12.97 9.71
C ALA A 47 9.18 14.43 9.72
N ALA A 48 10.10 15.39 9.91
CA ALA A 48 9.77 16.81 9.83
C ALA A 48 9.38 17.20 8.39
N ALA A 49 10.13 16.73 7.39
CA ALA A 49 9.75 16.92 5.98
C ALA A 49 8.36 16.34 5.68
N TYR A 50 8.06 15.13 6.16
CA TYR A 50 6.75 14.53 5.99
C TYR A 50 5.62 15.33 6.65
N GLU A 51 5.82 15.81 7.88
CA GLU A 51 4.81 16.65 8.55
C GLU A 51 4.60 17.98 7.83
N ILE A 52 5.67 18.63 7.34
CA ILE A 52 5.55 19.85 6.53
C ILE A 52 4.75 19.56 5.25
N ALA A 53 5.05 18.45 4.56
CA ALA A 53 4.31 18.01 3.38
C ALA A 53 2.82 17.80 3.69
N MET A 54 2.50 17.15 4.82
CA MET A 54 1.12 16.93 5.25
C MET A 54 0.40 18.24 5.57
N ARG A 55 1.08 19.24 6.16
CA ARG A 55 0.48 20.56 6.41
C ARG A 55 0.13 21.30 5.13
N TYR A 56 1.02 21.28 4.14
CA TYR A 56 0.70 21.79 2.81
C TYR A 56 -0.43 21.00 2.15
N ALA A 57 -0.41 19.66 2.23
CA ALA A 57 -1.43 18.83 1.61
C ALA A 57 -2.84 19.03 2.20
N GLU A 58 -2.93 19.30 3.50
CA GLU A 58 -4.20 19.43 4.25
C GLU A 58 -4.60 20.88 4.52
N GLY A 59 -3.74 21.86 4.22
CA GLY A 59 -3.97 23.25 4.55
C GLY A 59 -3.89 23.56 6.05
N ARG A 60 -3.05 22.83 6.81
CA ARG A 60 -2.88 23.05 8.26
C ARG A 60 -1.87 24.17 8.51
N GLY A 61 -2.36 25.36 8.83
CA GLY A 61 -1.54 26.55 9.10
C GLY A 61 -1.06 27.28 7.84
N VAL A 62 -1.23 26.69 6.66
CA VAL A 62 -0.98 27.29 5.33
C VAL A 62 -2.15 26.96 4.40
N ALA A 63 -2.27 27.65 3.27
CA ALA A 63 -3.23 27.24 2.25
C ALA A 63 -2.88 25.83 1.73
N ALA A 64 -3.92 25.02 1.46
CA ALA A 64 -3.72 23.69 0.92
C ALA A 64 -3.08 23.78 -0.48
N ASP A 65 -1.92 23.15 -0.65
CA ASP A 65 -1.15 23.16 -1.89
C ASP A 65 -0.34 21.87 -2.03
N LEU A 66 -0.81 20.98 -2.90
CA LEU A 66 -0.13 19.72 -3.18
C LEU A 66 1.17 19.90 -3.99
N ALA A 67 1.28 20.96 -4.81
CA ALA A 67 2.53 21.24 -5.52
C ALA A 67 3.61 21.69 -4.54
N ALA A 68 3.27 22.51 -3.54
CA ALA A 68 4.18 22.86 -2.45
C ALA A 68 4.50 21.67 -1.53
N ALA A 69 3.59 20.70 -1.37
CA ALA A 69 3.82 19.51 -0.55
C ALA A 69 4.81 18.51 -1.18
N VAL A 70 4.83 18.38 -2.52
CA VAL A 70 5.61 17.36 -3.25
C VAL A 70 7.10 17.41 -2.95
N PRO A 71 7.80 18.55 -2.99
CA PRO A 71 9.23 18.61 -2.65
C PRO A 71 9.54 18.12 -1.23
N TRP A 72 8.62 18.29 -0.29
CA TRP A 72 8.77 17.81 1.08
C TRP A 72 8.52 16.30 1.20
N PHE A 73 7.51 15.78 0.47
CA PHE A 73 7.32 14.34 0.35
C PHE A 73 8.53 13.65 -0.30
N LEU A 74 9.14 14.24 -1.34
CA LEU A 74 10.35 13.73 -1.98
C LEU A 74 11.50 13.58 -0.98
N ARG A 75 11.82 14.65 -0.23
CA ARG A 75 12.88 14.61 0.81
C ARG A 75 12.66 13.48 1.82
N ALA A 76 11.43 13.33 2.31
CA ALA A 76 11.10 12.27 3.27
C ALA A 76 11.17 10.87 2.65
N ALA A 77 10.72 10.72 1.40
CA ALA A 77 10.68 9.44 0.70
C ALA A 77 12.06 8.95 0.26
N GLU A 78 12.93 9.86 -0.19
CA GLU A 78 14.33 9.58 -0.53
C GLU A 78 15.12 9.14 0.71
N ALA A 79 14.85 9.73 1.86
CA ALA A 79 15.36 9.29 3.16
C ALA A 79 14.75 7.97 3.66
N GLY A 80 13.87 7.35 2.89
CA GLY A 80 13.37 6.01 3.18
C GLY A 80 12.08 5.95 3.99
N LEU A 81 11.37 7.07 4.20
CA LEU A 81 10.13 7.05 4.95
C LEU A 81 9.00 6.40 4.14
N ALA A 82 8.62 5.16 4.51
CA ALA A 82 7.60 4.39 3.78
C ALA A 82 6.23 5.10 3.64
N PRO A 83 5.73 5.83 4.66
CA PRO A 83 4.55 6.70 4.48
C PRO A 83 4.71 7.75 3.38
N ALA A 84 5.87 8.40 3.26
CA ALA A 84 6.13 9.41 2.23
C ALA A 84 6.22 8.77 0.84
N GLN A 85 6.89 7.62 0.73
CA GLN A 85 6.97 6.84 -0.51
C GLN A 85 5.57 6.43 -0.99
N PHE A 86 4.73 5.93 -0.08
CA PHE A 86 3.33 5.61 -0.42
C PHE A 86 2.54 6.84 -0.87
N ARG A 87 2.71 7.99 -0.21
CA ARG A 87 2.07 9.25 -0.61
C ARG A 87 2.49 9.69 -2.01
N LEU A 88 3.79 9.71 -2.31
CA LEU A 88 4.30 10.06 -3.64
C LEU A 88 3.75 9.13 -4.71
N GLY A 89 3.72 7.81 -4.44
CA GLY A 89 3.10 6.85 -5.33
C GLY A 89 1.68 7.26 -5.71
N SER A 90 0.87 7.69 -4.73
CA SER A 90 -0.50 8.14 -4.97
C SER A 90 -0.60 9.48 -5.71
N LEU A 91 0.31 10.41 -5.44
CA LEU A 91 0.35 11.71 -6.12
C LEU A 91 0.69 11.55 -7.60
N TYR A 92 1.70 10.75 -7.94
CA TYR A 92 2.05 10.43 -9.33
C TYR A 92 0.96 9.62 -10.03
N GLU A 93 0.33 8.67 -9.35
CA GLU A 93 -0.78 7.90 -9.90
C GLU A 93 -1.96 8.78 -10.31
N LYS A 94 -2.29 9.78 -9.48
CA LYS A 94 -3.44 10.67 -9.69
C LYS A 94 -3.11 11.94 -10.46
N GLY A 95 -1.83 12.27 -10.63
CA GLY A 95 -1.39 13.55 -11.19
C GLY A 95 -1.76 14.74 -10.30
N GLN A 96 -1.64 14.59 -8.98
CA GLN A 96 -1.99 15.63 -8.01
C GLN A 96 -0.72 16.33 -7.51
N GLY A 97 -0.56 17.62 -7.78
CA GLY A 97 0.66 18.38 -7.47
C GLY A 97 1.88 18.00 -8.34
N VAL A 98 1.78 16.94 -9.13
CA VAL A 98 2.75 16.47 -10.13
C VAL A 98 2.04 16.06 -11.41
N LYS A 99 2.76 16.00 -12.53
CA LYS A 99 2.24 15.35 -13.74
C LYS A 99 1.98 13.87 -13.46
N LYS A 100 0.84 13.35 -13.91
CA LYS A 100 0.50 11.93 -13.79
C LYS A 100 1.58 11.06 -14.45
N ASP A 101 2.10 10.10 -13.71
CA ASP A 101 3.12 9.15 -14.17
C ASP A 101 2.97 7.81 -13.43
N LEU A 102 2.50 6.78 -14.14
CA LEU A 102 2.26 5.47 -13.53
C LEU A 102 3.55 4.68 -13.29
N ALA A 103 4.62 4.96 -14.03
CA ALA A 103 5.91 4.32 -13.82
C ALA A 103 6.56 4.84 -12.54
N GLU A 104 6.50 6.16 -12.32
CA GLU A 104 6.99 6.79 -11.10
C GLU A 104 6.12 6.41 -9.89
N ALA A 105 4.80 6.32 -10.07
CA ALA A 105 3.89 5.80 -9.05
C ALA A 105 4.28 4.38 -8.60
N ARG A 106 4.50 3.46 -9.56
CA ARG A 106 4.95 2.09 -9.29
C ARG A 106 6.29 2.09 -8.55
N ARG A 107 7.26 2.91 -8.98
CA ARG A 107 8.58 3.00 -8.32
C ARG A 107 8.46 3.38 -6.85
N TRP A 108 7.66 4.40 -6.52
CA TRP A 108 7.47 4.83 -5.14
C TRP A 108 6.66 3.85 -4.31
N TYR A 109 5.63 3.23 -4.88
CA TYR A 109 4.91 2.15 -4.20
C TYR A 109 5.82 0.94 -3.95
N GLN A 110 6.69 0.57 -4.89
CA GLN A 110 7.67 -0.50 -4.71
C GLN A 110 8.59 -0.22 -3.52
N ALA A 111 9.15 1.00 -3.45
CA ALA A 111 10.00 1.40 -2.34
C ALA A 111 9.29 1.32 -0.97
N ALA A 112 8.00 1.65 -0.92
CA ALA A 112 7.19 1.50 0.28
C ALA A 112 6.89 0.02 0.59
N ALA A 113 6.59 -0.79 -0.43
CA ALA A 113 6.30 -2.22 -0.30
C ALA A 113 7.51 -3.02 0.20
N ASP A 114 8.71 -2.68 -0.25
CA ASP A 114 9.97 -3.30 0.21
C ASP A 114 10.24 -3.03 1.70
N ARG A 115 9.59 -2.00 2.26
CA ARG A 115 9.58 -1.68 3.70
C ARG A 115 8.35 -2.23 4.43
N GLY A 116 7.61 -3.16 3.82
CA GLY A 116 6.47 -3.82 4.44
C GLY A 116 5.14 -3.08 4.34
N ASN A 117 5.03 -2.01 3.52
CA ASN A 117 3.75 -1.34 3.33
C ASN A 117 2.79 -2.20 2.47
N ALA A 118 1.87 -2.90 3.13
CA ALA A 118 0.92 -3.78 2.46
C ALA A 118 -0.09 -3.05 1.54
N ASN A 119 -0.41 -1.79 1.83
CA ASN A 119 -1.26 -0.98 0.94
C ASN A 119 -0.51 -0.60 -0.34
N ALA A 120 0.79 -0.37 -0.26
CA ALA A 120 1.63 -0.16 -1.43
C ALA A 120 1.68 -1.42 -2.31
N MET A 121 1.83 -2.61 -1.70
CA MET A 121 1.74 -3.90 -2.41
C MET A 121 0.41 -4.04 -3.17
N HIS A 122 -0.71 -3.67 -2.53
CA HIS A 122 -2.01 -3.65 -3.18
C HIS A 122 -2.07 -2.68 -4.36
N ASN A 123 -1.60 -1.43 -4.18
CA ASN A 123 -1.64 -0.44 -5.25
C ASN A 123 -0.75 -0.83 -6.44
N ILE A 124 0.40 -1.48 -6.21
CA ILE A 124 1.21 -2.07 -7.30
C ILE A 124 0.41 -3.11 -8.07
N ALA A 125 -0.29 -4.01 -7.36
CA ALA A 125 -1.13 -5.02 -8.00
C ALA A 125 -2.23 -4.38 -8.88
N VAL A 126 -2.84 -3.30 -8.39
CA VAL A 126 -3.84 -2.54 -9.17
C VAL A 126 -3.22 -1.87 -10.38
N LEU A 127 -2.04 -1.26 -10.27
CA LEU A 127 -1.34 -0.67 -11.42
C LEU A 127 -1.05 -1.72 -12.50
N TYR A 128 -0.61 -2.92 -12.12
CA TYR A 128 -0.44 -4.01 -13.08
C TYR A 128 -1.76 -4.47 -13.69
N ALA A 129 -2.84 -4.54 -12.92
CA ALA A 129 -4.16 -4.95 -13.41
C ALA A 129 -4.83 -3.91 -14.32
N GLU A 130 -4.56 -2.62 -14.12
CA GLU A 130 -5.03 -1.53 -14.98
C GLU A 130 -4.15 -1.35 -16.23
N GLY A 131 -2.87 -1.72 -16.14
CA GLY A 131 -1.89 -1.58 -17.20
C GLY A 131 -1.17 -0.24 -17.14
N ILE A 132 0.11 -0.26 -16.77
CA ILE A 132 0.94 0.94 -16.63
C ILE A 132 1.20 1.61 -18.00
N ASP A 133 1.30 0.80 -19.06
CA ASP A 133 1.53 1.24 -20.44
C ASP A 133 0.36 0.87 -21.37
N GLY A 134 -0.87 0.88 -20.82
CA GLY A 134 -2.09 0.58 -21.58
C GLY A 134 -2.35 -0.91 -21.83
N LYS A 135 -1.54 -1.80 -21.25
CA LYS A 135 -1.76 -3.26 -21.26
C LYS A 135 -1.66 -3.84 -19.84
N PRO A 136 -2.71 -4.52 -19.35
CA PRO A 136 -2.65 -5.22 -18.08
C PRO A 136 -1.64 -6.37 -18.06
N ASP A 137 -0.98 -6.55 -16.91
CA ASP A 137 -0.22 -7.75 -16.57
C ASP A 137 -0.88 -8.43 -15.36
N PHE A 138 -1.82 -9.33 -15.64
CA PHE A 138 -2.56 -10.01 -14.58
C PHE A 138 -1.73 -11.03 -13.79
N ALA A 139 -0.65 -11.56 -14.38
CA ALA A 139 0.23 -12.48 -13.68
C ALA A 139 1.03 -11.72 -12.60
N ALA A 140 1.60 -10.57 -12.95
CA ALA A 140 2.24 -9.68 -11.98
C ALA A 140 1.23 -9.17 -10.94
N ALA A 141 0.02 -8.77 -11.37
CA ALA A 141 -1.03 -8.36 -10.45
C ALA A 141 -1.38 -9.45 -9.43
N ALA A 142 -1.53 -10.70 -9.85
CA ALA A 142 -1.83 -11.83 -8.97
C ALA A 142 -0.73 -12.03 -7.91
N GLN A 143 0.54 -11.96 -8.31
CA GLN A 143 1.66 -12.08 -7.37
C GLN A 143 1.64 -10.97 -6.31
N TRP A 144 1.36 -9.73 -6.73
CA TRP A 144 1.29 -8.59 -5.80
C TRP A 144 0.05 -8.63 -4.90
N PHE A 145 -1.12 -9.00 -5.44
CA PHE A 145 -2.31 -9.23 -4.62
C PHE A 145 -2.06 -10.34 -3.60
N GLN A 146 -1.38 -11.42 -3.97
CA GLN A 146 -1.01 -12.48 -3.03
C GLN A 146 -0.13 -11.99 -1.89
N ARG A 147 0.87 -11.15 -2.17
CA ARG A 147 1.71 -10.52 -1.13
C ARG A 147 0.86 -9.67 -0.18
N ALA A 148 0.05 -8.76 -0.71
CA ALA A 148 -0.82 -7.90 0.08
C ALA A 148 -1.89 -8.68 0.87
N ALA A 149 -2.47 -9.73 0.29
CA ALA A 149 -3.48 -10.59 0.91
C ALA A 149 -2.92 -11.36 2.10
N ARG A 150 -1.66 -11.82 2.03
CA ARG A 150 -0.94 -12.44 3.16
C ARG A 150 -0.74 -11.46 4.32
N HIS A 151 -0.56 -10.18 4.05
CA HIS A 151 -0.55 -9.13 5.08
C HIS A 151 -1.95 -8.68 5.52
N GLY A 152 -3.00 -9.38 5.07
CA GLY A 152 -4.35 -9.11 5.52
C GLY A 152 -5.02 -7.92 4.86
N VAL A 153 -4.60 -7.49 3.67
CA VAL A 153 -5.33 -6.44 2.92
C VAL A 153 -6.60 -7.06 2.32
N ALA A 154 -7.77 -6.65 2.83
CA ALA A 154 -9.06 -7.27 2.47
C ALA A 154 -9.38 -7.17 0.98
N ASP A 155 -9.15 -6.00 0.37
CA ASP A 155 -9.38 -5.81 -1.07
C ASP A 155 -8.47 -6.71 -1.92
N SER A 156 -7.24 -6.95 -1.46
CA SER A 156 -6.32 -7.89 -2.13
C SER A 156 -6.77 -9.34 -1.98
N GLN A 157 -7.31 -9.72 -0.82
CA GLN A 157 -7.88 -11.06 -0.62
C GLN A 157 -9.05 -11.27 -1.57
N TYR A 158 -9.95 -10.29 -1.69
CA TYR A 158 -11.07 -10.34 -2.63
C TYR A 158 -10.60 -10.41 -4.09
N ASN A 159 -9.70 -9.52 -4.51
CA ASN A 159 -9.20 -9.48 -5.88
C ASN A 159 -8.46 -10.77 -6.25
N LEU A 160 -7.61 -11.29 -5.37
CA LEU A 160 -6.93 -12.56 -5.57
C LEU A 160 -7.91 -13.74 -5.68
N ALA A 161 -8.99 -13.73 -4.90
CA ALA A 161 -10.03 -14.74 -5.00
C ALA A 161 -10.72 -14.72 -6.37
N ILE A 162 -10.97 -13.53 -6.94
CA ILE A 162 -11.51 -13.38 -8.30
C ILE A 162 -10.52 -13.94 -9.34
N LEU A 163 -9.23 -13.62 -9.23
CA LEU A 163 -8.21 -14.11 -10.15
C LEU A 163 -8.13 -15.63 -10.16
N HIS A 164 -8.13 -16.26 -8.98
CA HIS A 164 -8.18 -17.72 -8.86
C HIS A 164 -9.49 -18.31 -9.38
N ALA A 165 -10.64 -17.69 -9.09
CA ALA A 165 -11.95 -18.20 -9.51
C ALA A 165 -12.10 -18.24 -11.03
N ARG A 166 -11.40 -17.34 -11.73
CA ARG A 166 -11.52 -17.15 -13.19
C ARG A 166 -10.30 -17.58 -13.98
N GLY A 167 -9.17 -17.87 -13.32
CA GLY A 167 -7.92 -18.18 -14.00
C GLY A 167 -7.34 -16.98 -14.77
N ILE A 168 -7.46 -15.77 -14.21
CA ILE A 168 -6.97 -14.53 -14.87
C ILE A 168 -5.53 -14.29 -14.44
N GLY A 169 -4.58 -14.43 -15.36
CA GLY A 169 -3.14 -14.27 -15.10
C GLY A 169 -2.51 -15.39 -14.25
N ILE A 170 -3.31 -16.34 -13.78
CA ILE A 170 -2.91 -17.51 -13.00
C ILE A 170 -3.82 -18.69 -13.38
N GLU A 171 -3.41 -19.92 -13.06
CA GLU A 171 -4.27 -21.09 -13.24
C GLU A 171 -5.55 -20.98 -12.40
N GLN A 172 -6.68 -21.40 -12.96
CA GLN A 172 -7.95 -21.41 -12.23
C GLN A 172 -7.86 -22.38 -11.04
N ASN A 173 -8.24 -21.90 -9.86
CA ASN A 173 -8.27 -22.71 -8.65
C ASN A 173 -9.44 -22.30 -7.75
N LEU A 174 -10.52 -23.06 -7.80
CA LEU A 174 -11.73 -22.77 -7.02
C LEU A 174 -11.52 -22.94 -5.50
N ALA A 175 -10.60 -23.81 -5.07
CA ALA A 175 -10.31 -24.00 -3.65
C ALA A 175 -9.56 -22.79 -3.06
N GLU A 176 -8.54 -22.27 -3.76
CA GLU A 176 -7.88 -21.02 -3.35
C GLU A 176 -8.84 -19.82 -3.44
N ALA A 177 -9.69 -19.77 -4.47
CA ALA A 177 -10.72 -18.75 -4.56
C ALA A 177 -11.68 -18.78 -3.36
N TYR A 178 -12.19 -19.96 -3.00
CA TYR A 178 -13.04 -20.15 -1.83
C TYR A 178 -12.35 -19.64 -0.57
N LYS A 179 -11.11 -20.07 -0.34
CA LYS A 179 -10.31 -19.69 0.83
C LYS A 179 -10.18 -18.18 0.96
N TRP A 180 -9.78 -17.48 -0.11
CA TRP A 180 -9.59 -16.04 -0.06
C TRP A 180 -10.91 -15.26 0.07
N PHE A 181 -12.00 -15.70 -0.57
CA PHE A 181 -13.32 -15.11 -0.30
C PHE A 181 -13.79 -15.37 1.13
N ALA A 182 -13.52 -16.56 1.69
CA ALA A 182 -13.88 -16.88 3.07
C ALA A 182 -13.13 -15.99 4.07
N ILE A 183 -11.85 -15.72 3.85
CA ILE A 183 -11.07 -14.80 4.68
C ILE A 183 -11.62 -13.37 4.58
N ALA A 184 -11.93 -12.88 3.36
CA ALA A 184 -12.53 -11.56 3.18
C ALA A 184 -13.91 -11.46 3.85
N ALA A 185 -14.74 -12.51 3.74
CA ALA A 185 -16.07 -12.62 4.32
C ALA A 185 -16.08 -12.53 5.86
N GLN A 186 -15.03 -13.04 6.54
CA GLN A 186 -14.90 -12.93 8.01
C GLN A 186 -14.91 -11.48 8.50
N ARG A 187 -14.61 -10.51 7.63
CA ARG A 187 -14.61 -9.07 7.94
C ARG A 187 -15.92 -8.36 7.60
N GLY A 188 -16.99 -9.11 7.35
CA GLY A 188 -18.32 -8.57 7.06
C GLY A 188 -18.56 -8.22 5.59
N ASP A 189 -17.67 -8.62 4.69
CA ASP A 189 -17.83 -8.40 3.25
C ASP A 189 -18.92 -9.31 2.66
N LYS A 190 -20.12 -8.73 2.46
CA LYS A 190 -21.30 -9.45 1.95
C LYS A 190 -21.13 -10.00 0.54
N ASP A 191 -20.35 -9.33 -0.32
CA ASP A 191 -20.11 -9.83 -1.67
C ASP A 191 -19.15 -11.00 -1.64
N ALA A 192 -18.13 -10.96 -0.77
CA ALA A 192 -17.25 -12.10 -0.55
C ALA A 192 -18.01 -13.30 0.00
N VAL A 193 -18.97 -13.10 0.92
CA VAL A 193 -19.87 -14.15 1.41
C VAL A 193 -20.62 -14.81 0.25
N ARG A 194 -21.29 -14.02 -0.60
CA ARG A 194 -22.05 -14.54 -1.74
C ARG A 194 -21.15 -15.36 -2.68
N LYS A 195 -20.01 -14.79 -3.09
CA LYS A 195 -19.08 -15.46 -4.02
C LYS A 195 -18.45 -16.73 -3.42
N ARG A 196 -18.13 -16.73 -2.13
CA ARG A 196 -17.67 -17.91 -1.41
C ARG A 196 -18.72 -19.02 -1.48
N ASP A 197 -19.98 -18.69 -1.22
CA ASP A 197 -21.08 -19.66 -1.18
C ASP A 197 -21.39 -20.22 -2.58
N ASP A 198 -21.35 -19.38 -3.61
CA ASP A 198 -21.46 -19.81 -5.02
C ASP A 198 -20.34 -20.79 -5.40
N ILE A 199 -19.10 -20.53 -4.98
CA ILE A 199 -17.97 -21.43 -5.22
C ILE A 199 -18.11 -22.73 -4.42
N ALA A 200 -18.66 -22.67 -3.20
CA ALA A 200 -18.87 -23.85 -2.36
C ALA A 200 -19.74 -24.90 -3.05
N GLN A 201 -20.73 -24.47 -3.82
CA GLN A 201 -21.64 -25.35 -4.57
C GLN A 201 -20.96 -26.07 -5.73
N ARG A 202 -19.77 -25.60 -6.16
CA ARG A 202 -19.03 -26.10 -7.33
C ARG A 202 -17.85 -26.98 -6.95
N LEU A 203 -17.48 -27.03 -5.67
CA LEU A 203 -16.37 -27.83 -5.17
C LEU A 203 -16.88 -29.20 -4.71
N ASP A 204 -16.05 -30.23 -4.89
CA ASP A 204 -16.27 -31.50 -4.21
C ASP A 204 -16.04 -31.36 -2.68
N GLN A 205 -16.55 -32.33 -1.93
CA GLN A 205 -16.55 -32.28 -0.47
C GLN A 205 -15.13 -32.23 0.13
N GLN A 206 -14.16 -32.91 -0.48
CA GLN A 206 -12.79 -32.96 0.00
C GLN A 206 -12.11 -31.60 -0.20
N SER A 207 -12.20 -31.05 -1.40
CA SER A 207 -11.63 -29.73 -1.74
C SER A 207 -12.26 -28.62 -0.90
N LEU A 208 -13.58 -28.64 -0.71
CA LEU A 208 -14.29 -27.66 0.11
C LEU A 208 -13.85 -27.71 1.59
N THR A 209 -13.69 -28.91 2.14
CA THR A 209 -13.24 -29.10 3.52
C THR A 209 -11.83 -28.57 3.71
N ALA A 210 -10.92 -28.90 2.79
CA ALA A 210 -9.55 -28.40 2.82
C ALA A 210 -9.48 -26.87 2.73
N ALA A 211 -10.23 -26.27 1.79
CA ALA A 211 -10.27 -24.82 1.61
C ALA A 211 -10.85 -24.08 2.83
N ARG A 212 -11.88 -24.64 3.48
CA ARG A 212 -12.45 -24.11 4.74
C ARG A 212 -11.43 -24.12 5.86
N LEU A 213 -10.73 -25.23 6.06
CA LEU A 213 -9.70 -25.35 7.09
C LEU A 213 -8.54 -24.36 6.82
N ALA A 214 -8.12 -24.23 5.56
CA ALA A 214 -7.09 -23.27 5.18
C ALA A 214 -7.52 -21.80 5.45
N ALA A 215 -8.79 -21.47 5.25
CA ALA A 215 -9.31 -20.14 5.55
C ALA A 215 -9.43 -19.87 7.06
N GLN A 216 -9.84 -20.88 7.86
CA GLN A 216 -9.97 -20.76 9.31
C GLN A 216 -8.62 -20.67 10.02
N SER A 217 -7.60 -21.33 9.48
CA SER A 217 -6.23 -21.32 10.02
C SER A 217 -5.36 -20.18 9.50
N PHE A 218 -5.91 -19.30 8.64
CA PHE A 218 -5.15 -18.20 8.07
C PHE A 218 -4.84 -17.13 9.12
N VAL A 219 -3.54 -16.85 9.31
CA VAL A 219 -3.04 -15.76 10.14
C VAL A 219 -2.30 -14.77 9.23
N PRO A 220 -2.72 -13.49 9.18
CA PRO A 220 -2.01 -12.47 8.41
C PRO A 220 -0.57 -12.29 8.90
N LEU A 221 0.34 -12.04 7.96
CA LEU A 221 1.69 -11.58 8.26
C LEU A 221 1.62 -10.16 8.85
N VAL A 222 1.99 -10.03 10.11
CA VAL A 222 2.15 -8.72 10.75
C VAL A 222 3.55 -8.22 10.40
N ALA A 223 3.66 -7.01 9.86
CA ALA A 223 4.97 -6.37 9.72
C ALA A 223 5.55 -6.11 11.12
N PRO A 224 6.85 -6.30 11.36
CA PRO A 224 7.45 -5.95 12.65
C PRO A 224 7.16 -4.47 12.95
N GLU A 225 6.82 -4.15 14.21
CA GLU A 225 6.42 -2.80 14.65
C GLU A 225 7.44 -1.71 14.24
N GLU A 226 8.71 -2.07 14.12
CA GLU A 226 9.81 -1.21 13.66
C GLU A 226 9.62 -0.65 12.23
N ALA A 227 8.82 -1.31 11.39
CA ALA A 227 8.51 -0.83 10.05
C ALA A 227 7.45 0.30 10.02
N VAL A 228 6.74 0.52 11.14
CA VAL A 228 5.54 1.38 11.19
C VAL A 228 5.78 2.70 11.91
N THR A 229 6.81 2.84 12.75
CA THR A 229 6.99 4.03 13.57
C THR A 229 8.38 4.65 13.41
N VAL A 230 8.45 5.78 12.70
CA VAL A 230 9.46 6.77 13.10
C VAL A 230 8.97 7.36 14.41
N ALA A 231 9.69 7.06 15.49
CA ALA A 231 9.39 7.57 16.81
C ALA A 231 9.32 9.11 16.76
N PRO A 232 8.33 9.73 17.44
CA PRO A 232 8.35 11.16 17.65
C PRO A 232 9.67 11.63 18.25
N PRO A 233 10.19 12.82 17.90
CA PRO A 233 11.28 13.38 18.66
C PRO A 233 10.85 13.53 20.13
N PRO A 234 11.78 13.43 21.09
CA PRO A 234 11.51 13.71 22.49
C PRO A 234 10.89 15.10 22.63
N GLY A 235 9.66 15.18 23.14
CA GLY A 235 8.86 16.43 23.16
C GLY A 235 7.56 16.39 22.34
N GLY A 236 7.28 15.29 21.64
CA GLY A 236 5.94 14.95 21.11
C GLY A 236 5.50 15.68 19.84
N TRP A 237 4.65 15.01 19.03
CA TRP A 237 3.86 15.64 17.95
C TRP A 237 2.41 15.89 18.41
N GLU A 238 2.19 16.15 19.70
CA GLU A 238 0.94 15.82 20.44
C GLU A 238 -0.37 16.50 19.99
N ASP A 239 -0.38 17.37 18.98
CA ASP A 239 -1.61 17.90 18.37
C ASP A 239 -1.88 17.40 16.94
N ALA A 240 -1.00 16.58 16.36
CA ALA A 240 -1.22 15.95 15.06
C ALA A 240 -1.90 14.59 15.22
N VAL A 241 -3.06 14.59 15.89
CA VAL A 241 -4.02 13.49 15.73
C VAL A 241 -4.32 13.42 14.24
N VAL A 242 -3.85 12.34 13.59
CA VAL A 242 -4.28 11.96 12.24
C VAL A 242 -5.79 11.81 12.31
N GLY A 243 -6.53 12.84 11.89
CA GLY A 243 -7.96 12.76 11.72
C GLY A 243 -8.26 11.56 10.79
N PRO A 244 -9.31 10.77 11.06
CA PRO A 244 -9.61 9.53 10.32
C PRO A 244 -9.87 9.72 8.81
N GLY A 245 -9.84 10.95 8.28
CA GLY A 245 -10.14 11.31 6.90
C GLY A 245 -8.98 11.30 5.89
N SER A 246 -7.70 11.31 6.32
CA SER A 246 -6.60 11.69 5.42
C SER A 246 -5.69 10.57 4.91
N ARG A 247 -5.84 9.31 5.36
CA ARG A 247 -5.02 8.20 4.81
C ARG A 247 -5.47 7.93 3.37
N PRO A 248 -4.58 7.87 2.35
CA PRO A 248 -4.99 7.46 1.02
C PRO A 248 -5.51 6.04 1.19
N LYS A 249 -6.81 5.86 0.95
CA LYS A 249 -7.37 4.51 0.91
C LYS A 249 -6.74 3.82 -0.29
N PRO A 250 -6.32 2.54 -0.17
CA PRO A 250 -5.97 1.76 -1.35
C PRO A 250 -7.12 1.82 -2.36
N LYS A 251 -6.81 1.67 -3.64
CA LYS A 251 -7.87 1.55 -4.66
C LYS A 251 -8.82 0.41 -4.28
N THR A 252 -10.11 0.61 -4.50
CA THR A 252 -11.09 -0.45 -4.26
C THR A 252 -11.01 -1.50 -5.37
N ARG A 253 -11.67 -2.65 -5.12
CA ARG A 253 -11.76 -3.83 -6.01
C ARG A 253 -11.65 -3.52 -7.50
N VAL A 254 -10.76 -4.23 -8.20
CA VAL A 254 -10.57 -4.06 -9.64
C VAL A 254 -11.72 -4.75 -10.39
N PRO A 255 -12.39 -4.08 -11.35
CA PRO A 255 -13.50 -4.67 -12.10
C PRO A 255 -12.99 -5.60 -13.21
N PHE A 256 -12.41 -6.74 -12.83
CA PHE A 256 -11.88 -7.76 -13.75
C PHE A 256 -12.93 -8.33 -14.75
N GLU A 257 -14.22 -8.02 -14.54
CA GLU A 257 -15.31 -8.38 -15.45
C GLU A 257 -15.21 -7.73 -16.83
N GLN A 258 -14.60 -6.54 -16.92
CA GLN A 258 -14.41 -5.83 -18.18
C GLN A 258 -13.09 -6.20 -18.85
N ALA A 259 -12.07 -6.53 -18.06
CA ALA A 259 -10.70 -6.70 -18.53
C ALA A 259 -10.41 -8.06 -19.20
N ALA A 260 -11.25 -9.08 -18.99
CA ALA A 260 -11.14 -10.39 -19.64
C ALA A 260 -11.79 -10.45 -21.05
N ARG A 261 -12.30 -9.31 -21.56
CA ARG A 261 -12.91 -9.19 -22.90
C ARG A 261 -12.01 -8.50 -23.94
N LEU A 262 -10.80 -8.08 -23.55
CA LEU A 262 -9.76 -7.53 -24.41
C LEU A 262 -8.69 -8.60 -24.66
#